data_AF-A0A250XTS0-F1
#
_entry.id   AF-A0A250XTS0-F1
#
_cell.length_a   1.000
_cell.length_b   1.000
_cell.length_c   1.000
_cell.angle_alpha   90.00
_cell.angle_beta   90.00
_cell.angle_gamma   90.00
#
_symmetry.space_group_name_H-M   'P 1'
#
loop_
_entity.id
_entity.type
_entity.pdbx_description
1 polymer ?
#
loop_
_entity_poly.entity_id
_entity_poly.type
_entity_poly.pdbx_seq_one_letter_code
_entity_poly.pdbx_strand_id
1 'polypeptide(L)'
;VPVVLYVMGVLKYSPELDQKILSLTQISAGSEEECEIRAASVVAVQELRKAISRRFSASILLSSGEEKLQSMPTAVQLDWWLWHQGERSRHSHPPHHRTMTIFY
;
A
#
# COMPACT_ATOMS: atom_id res chain seq x y z
N VAL A 1 4.32 1.77 -4.22
CA VAL A 1 3.30 1.14 -3.33
C VAL A 1 1.94 1.85 -3.34
N PRO A 2 1.84 3.19 -3.15
CA PRO A 2 0.52 3.85 -3.00
C PRO A 2 -0.45 3.57 -4.15
N VAL A 3 0.02 3.64 -5.40
CA VAL A 3 -0.80 3.34 -6.59
C VAL A 3 -1.33 1.91 -6.60
N VAL A 4 -0.55 0.96 -6.08
CA VAL A 4 -0.94 -0.47 -6.05
C VAL A 4 -2.07 -0.66 -5.06
N LEU A 5 -1.96 -0.04 -3.87
CA LEU A 5 -3.02 -0.05 -2.87
C LEU A 5 -4.29 0.64 -3.38
N TYR A 6 -4.15 1.71 -4.16
CA TYR A 6 -5.27 2.36 -4.83
C TYR A 6 -5.94 1.45 -5.86
N VAL A 7 -5.17 0.84 -6.77
CA VAL A 7 -5.69 -0.11 -7.78
C VAL A 7 -6.36 -1.33 -7.13
N MET A 8 -5.83 -1.80 -6.00
CA MET A 8 -6.45 -2.88 -5.21
C MET A 8 -7.71 -2.46 -4.45
N GLY A 9 -8.07 -1.16 -4.46
CA GLY A 9 -9.22 -0.61 -3.73
C GLY A 9 -9.00 -0.50 -2.21
N VAL A 10 -7.76 -0.64 -1.75
CA VAL A 10 -7.37 -0.51 -0.33
C VAL A 10 -7.27 0.96 0.06
N LEU A 11 -6.68 1.79 -0.81
CA LEU A 11 -6.70 3.24 -0.67
C LEU A 11 -7.78 3.83 -1.57
N LYS A 12 -8.42 4.90 -1.09
CA LYS A 12 -9.38 5.71 -1.84
C LYS A 12 -9.00 7.16 -1.67
N TYR A 13 -8.86 7.87 -2.78
CA TYR A 13 -8.57 9.29 -2.78
C TYR A 13 -9.88 10.08 -2.88
N SER A 14 -9.84 11.34 -2.43
CA SER A 14 -10.93 12.27 -2.74
C SER A 14 -10.95 12.53 -4.25
N PRO A 15 -12.09 12.94 -4.82
CA PRO A 15 -12.19 13.26 -6.25
C PRO A 15 -11.14 14.30 -6.70
N GLU A 16 -10.83 15.27 -5.86
CA GLU A 16 -9.89 16.35 -6.15
C GLU A 16 -8.44 15.83 -6.22
N LEU A 17 -8.06 14.99 -5.26
CA LEU A 17 -6.73 14.37 -5.23
C LEU A 17 -6.55 13.39 -6.39
N ASP A 18 -7.57 12.60 -6.70
CA ASP A 18 -7.57 11.66 -7.82
C ASP A 18 -7.39 12.40 -9.14
N GLN A 19 -8.14 13.50 -9.34
CA GLN A 19 -8.00 14.34 -10.52
C GLN A 19 -6.60 14.94 -10.66
N LYS A 20 -5.99 15.44 -9.58
CA LYS A 20 -4.61 15.95 -9.58
C LYS A 20 -3.59 14.90 -10.00
N ILE A 21 -3.73 13.66 -9.50
CA ILE A 21 -2.85 12.56 -9.86
C ILE A 21 -3.02 12.19 -11.34
N LEU A 22 -4.27 12.07 -11.80
CA LEU A 22 -4.59 11.75 -13.20
C LEU A 22 -4.09 12.83 -14.17
N SER A 23 -4.12 14.11 -13.80
CA SER A 23 -3.59 15.21 -14.60
C SER A 23 -2.07 15.38 -14.50
N LEU A 24 -1.36 14.47 -13.81
CA LEU A 24 0.08 14.54 -13.56
C LEU A 24 0.52 15.83 -12.84
N THR A 25 -0.41 16.47 -12.13
CA THR A 25 -0.16 17.68 -11.37
C THR A 25 0.77 17.36 -10.21
N GLN A 26 1.78 18.20 -10.02
CA GLN A 26 2.72 18.04 -8.94
C GLN A 26 2.04 18.37 -7.61
N ILE A 27 2.12 17.44 -6.67
CA ILE A 27 1.72 17.61 -5.28
C ILE A 27 2.94 18.13 -4.51
N SER A 28 2.77 19.26 -3.82
CA SER A 28 3.85 19.90 -3.06
C SER A 28 4.35 19.00 -1.94
N ALA A 29 5.67 18.93 -1.77
CA ALA A 29 6.27 18.18 -0.66
C ALA A 29 5.85 18.77 0.69
N GLY A 30 5.48 17.92 1.65
CA GLY A 30 5.02 18.34 2.96
C GLY A 30 3.60 18.94 2.97
N SER A 31 2.90 18.93 1.84
CA SER A 31 1.47 19.25 1.84
C SER A 31 0.65 18.16 2.54
N GLU A 32 -0.56 18.49 2.95
CA GLU A 32 -1.50 17.54 3.55
C GLU A 32 -1.73 16.35 2.62
N GLU A 33 -2.04 16.59 1.34
CA GLU A 33 -2.25 15.54 0.33
C GLU A 33 -1.07 14.57 0.22
N GLU A 34 0.17 15.09 0.18
CA GLU A 34 1.36 14.27 0.10
C GLU A 34 1.62 13.46 1.38
N CYS A 35 1.47 14.11 2.54
CA CYS A 35 1.60 13.46 3.84
C CYS A 35 0.55 12.36 4.01
N GLU A 36 -0.70 12.62 3.64
CA GLU A 36 -1.81 11.68 3.72
C GLU A 36 -1.58 10.47 2.82
N ILE A 37 -1.17 10.66 1.56
CA ILE A 37 -0.86 9.54 0.65
C ILE A 37 0.20 8.62 1.28
N ARG A 38 1.27 9.20 1.83
CA ARG A 38 2.38 8.44 2.42
C ARG A 38 2.00 7.77 3.73
N ALA A 39 1.37 8.49 4.65
CA ALA A 39 0.93 7.97 5.93
C ALA A 39 -0.14 6.88 5.76
N ALA A 40 -1.13 7.11 4.91
CA ALA A 40 -2.18 6.13 4.61
C ALA A 40 -1.60 4.86 3.99
N SER A 41 -0.55 4.95 3.15
CA SER A 41 0.12 3.78 2.60
C SER A 41 0.77 2.92 3.69
N VAL A 42 1.46 3.53 4.65
CA VAL A 42 2.07 2.81 5.79
C VAL A 42 0.99 2.14 6.64
N VAL A 43 -0.10 2.87 6.96
CA VAL A 43 -1.22 2.32 7.74
C VAL A 43 -1.89 1.17 6.99
N ALA A 44 -2.14 1.32 5.70
CA ALA A 44 -2.77 0.30 4.87
C ALA A 44 -1.96 -1.01 4.84
N VAL A 45 -0.63 -0.94 4.71
CA VAL A 45 0.22 -2.14 4.77
C VAL A 45 0.12 -2.84 6.13
N GLN A 46 0.08 -2.08 7.23
CA GLN A 46 -0.11 -2.65 8.55
C GLN A 46 -1.48 -3.32 8.71
N GLU A 47 -2.55 -2.67 8.24
CA GLU A 47 -3.91 -3.21 8.28
C GLU A 47 -4.07 -4.46 7.40
N LEU A 48 -3.44 -4.47 6.21
CA LEU A 48 -3.37 -5.66 5.36
C LEU A 48 -2.69 -6.81 6.08
N ARG A 49 -1.53 -6.56 6.73
CA ARG A 49 -0.85 -7.59 7.52
C ARG A 49 -1.73 -8.13 8.66
N LYS A 50 -2.45 -7.27 9.38
CA LYS A 50 -3.40 -7.69 10.42
C LYS A 50 -4.55 -8.51 9.84
N ALA A 51 -5.07 -8.14 8.67
CA ALA A 51 -6.13 -8.87 7.99
C ALA A 51 -5.66 -10.25 7.52
N ILE A 52 -4.45 -10.34 6.95
CA ILE A 52 -3.80 -11.60 6.58
C ILE A 52 -3.65 -12.47 7.84
N SER A 53 -3.07 -11.94 8.92
CA SER A 53 -2.91 -12.65 10.18
C SER A 53 -4.23 -13.23 10.69
N ARG A 54 -5.30 -12.42 10.74
CA ARG A 54 -6.64 -12.87 11.14
C ARG A 54 -7.16 -14.04 10.29
N ARG A 55 -6.98 -13.98 8.96
CA ARG A 55 -7.40 -15.07 8.06
C ARG A 55 -6.56 -16.33 8.24
N PHE A 56 -5.26 -16.19 8.42
CA PHE A 56 -4.37 -17.33 8.68
C PHE A 56 -4.64 -17.97 10.05
N SER A 57 -4.81 -17.19 11.11
CA SER A 57 -5.17 -17.70 12.44
C SER A 57 -6.52 -18.42 12.45
N ALA A 58 -7.52 -17.93 11.70
CA ALA A 58 -8.80 -18.62 11.54
C ALA A 58 -8.65 -20.00 10.83
N SER A 59 -7.67 -20.14 9.92
CA SER A 59 -7.37 -21.42 9.25
C SER A 59 -6.53 -22.38 10.12
N ILE A 60 -5.70 -21.85 11.02
CA ILE A 60 -4.82 -22.64 11.91
C ILE A 60 -5.57 -23.20 13.12
N LEU A 61 -6.66 -22.57 13.58
CA LEU A 61 -7.54 -23.18 14.60
C LEU A 61 -8.17 -24.51 14.17
N LEU A 62 -8.04 -24.90 12.89
CA LEU A 62 -8.46 -26.20 12.35
C LEU A 62 -7.31 -27.21 12.19
N SER A 63 -6.06 -26.83 12.43
CA SER A 63 -4.89 -27.73 12.32
C SER A 63 -3.82 -27.38 13.36
N SER A 64 -3.70 -28.24 14.36
CA SER A 64 -2.76 -28.17 15.48
C SER A 64 -1.32 -28.01 14.98
N GLY A 65 -0.63 -26.93 15.38
CA GLY A 65 0.81 -26.81 15.16
C GLY A 65 1.37 -25.41 15.40
N GLU A 66 2.21 -25.27 16.42
CA GLU A 66 2.86 -24.04 16.89
C GLU A 66 3.91 -23.45 15.92
N GLU A 67 4.30 -24.18 14.86
CA GLU A 67 5.41 -23.78 13.97
C GLU A 67 5.09 -22.66 12.95
N LYS A 68 3.82 -22.30 12.72
CA LYS A 68 3.46 -21.42 11.58
C LYS A 68 3.50 -19.91 11.84
N LEU A 69 3.63 -19.45 13.08
CA LEU A 69 3.69 -18.00 13.34
C LEU A 69 4.97 -17.36 12.77
N GLN A 70 6.05 -18.14 12.59
CA GLN A 70 7.29 -17.72 11.92
C GLN A 70 7.15 -17.48 10.41
N SER A 71 6.02 -17.86 9.80
CA SER A 71 5.78 -17.72 8.36
C SER A 71 5.05 -16.43 7.95
N MET A 72 4.68 -15.55 8.90
CA MET A 72 3.97 -14.31 8.57
C MET A 72 4.94 -13.24 8.08
N PRO A 73 4.69 -12.62 6.89
CA PRO A 73 5.55 -11.56 6.41
C PRO A 73 5.53 -10.35 7.34
N THR A 74 6.68 -9.71 7.49
CA THR A 74 6.78 -8.40 8.15
C THR A 74 6.09 -7.34 7.31
N ALA A 75 5.78 -6.18 7.90
CA ALA A 75 5.22 -5.06 7.14
C ALA A 75 6.14 -4.62 5.99
N VAL A 76 7.47 -4.64 6.22
CA VAL A 76 8.48 -4.32 5.19
C VAL A 76 8.47 -5.34 4.05
N GLN A 77 8.41 -6.64 4.36
CA GLN A 77 8.32 -7.68 3.33
C GLN A 77 7.03 -7.58 2.51
N LEU A 78 5.91 -7.24 3.16
CA LEU A 78 4.64 -7.02 2.48
C LEU A 78 4.69 -5.78 1.59
N ASP A 79 5.30 -4.68 2.06
CA ASP A 79 5.50 -3.45 1.29
C ASP A 79 6.37 -3.71 0.05
N TRP A 80 7.49 -4.43 0.20
CA TRP A 80 8.32 -4.88 -0.92
C TRP A 80 7.56 -5.74 -1.93
N TRP A 81 6.74 -6.68 -1.44
CA TRP A 81 5.91 -7.47 -2.33
C TRP A 81 4.92 -6.60 -3.11
N LEU A 82 4.25 -5.65 -2.46
CA LEU A 82 3.34 -4.70 -3.11
C LEU A 82 4.08 -3.83 -4.13
N TRP A 83 5.28 -3.35 -3.81
CA TRP A 83 6.11 -2.59 -4.75
C TRP A 83 6.43 -3.43 -5.99
N HIS A 84 6.86 -4.67 -5.81
CA HIS A 84 7.16 -5.57 -6.92
C HIS A 84 5.92 -5.87 -7.79
N GLN A 85 4.74 -6.04 -7.19
CA GLN A 85 3.49 -6.14 -7.95
C GLN A 85 3.21 -4.87 -8.77
N GLY A 86 3.43 -3.70 -8.19
CA GLY A 86 3.31 -2.42 -8.89
C GLY A 86 4.26 -2.29 -10.07
N GLU A 87 5.51 -2.71 -9.91
CA GLU A 87 6.51 -2.65 -10.96
C GLU A 87 6.18 -3.56 -12.16
N ARG A 88 5.61 -4.75 -11.90
CA ARG A 88 5.15 -5.67 -12.96
C ARG A 88 3.99 -5.08 -13.77
N SER A 89 3.14 -4.30 -13.12
CA SER A 89 1.92 -3.72 -13.71
C SER A 89 2.06 -2.22 -14.02
N ARG A 90 3.28 -1.69 -14.01
CA ARG A 90 3.55 -0.24 -14.12
C ARG A 90 2.94 0.40 -15.36
N HIS A 91 2.90 -0.33 -16.48
CA HIS A 91 2.36 0.16 -17.74
C HIS A 91 0.83 0.15 -17.79
N SER A 92 0.17 -0.63 -16.93
CA SER A 92 -1.30 -0.72 -16.84
C SER A 92 -1.89 0.11 -15.70
N HIS A 93 -1.07 0.50 -14.73
CA HIS A 93 -1.53 1.29 -13.60
C HIS A 93 -1.75 2.76 -13.98
N PRO A 94 -2.67 3.45 -13.27
CA PRO A 94 -2.80 4.89 -13.40
C PRO A 94 -1.49 5.58 -12.96
N PRO A 95 -1.34 6.88 -13.27
CA PRO A 95 -0.16 7.63 -12.86
C PRO A 95 0.09 7.56 -11.35
N HIS A 96 1.37 7.61 -10.98
CA HIS A 96 1.76 7.83 -9.60
C HIS A 96 1.54 9.30 -9.22
N HIS A 97 1.24 9.56 -7.94
CA HIS A 97 1.37 10.92 -7.41
C HIS A 97 2.81 11.42 -7.62
N ARG A 98 2.94 12.70 -7.98
CA ARG A 98 4.24 13.30 -8.29
C ARG A 98 4.56 14.36 -7.27
N THR A 99 5.66 14.18 -6.55
CA THR A 99 6.14 15.14 -5.57
C THR A 99 7.62 15.40 -5.83
N MET A 100 7.99 16.66 -6.00
CA MET A 100 9.40 17.05 -6.06
C MET A 100 9.92 17.20 -4.63
N THR A 101 10.90 16.39 -4.25
CA THR A 101 11.50 16.37 -2.92
C THR A 101 12.94 15.88 -2.99
N ILE A 102 13.73 16.16 -1.95
CA ILE A 102 15.10 15.67 -1.79
C ILE A 102 15.16 14.27 -1.15
N PHE A 103 14.03 13.76 -0.70
CA PHE A 103 13.91 12.46 -0.02
C PHE A 103 13.43 11.37 -1.00
N TYR A 104 13.92 10.14 -0.82
CA TYR A 104 13.62 8.96 -1.62
C TYR A 104 12.65 8.01 -0.90
#